data_AF-A0A453R4U7-F1
#
_entry.id   AF-A0A453R4U7-F1
#
_cell.length_a   1.000
_cell.length_b   1.000
_cell.length_c   1.000
_cell.angle_alpha   90.00
_cell.angle_beta   90.00
_cell.angle_gamma   90.00
#
_symmetry.space_group_name_H-M   'P 1'
#
loop_
_entity.id
_entity.type
_entity.pdbx_description
1 polymer ?
#
loop_
_entity_poly.entity_id
_entity_poly.type
_entity_poly.pdbx_seq_one_letter_code
_entity_poly.pdbx_strand_id
1 'polypeptide(L)'
;MCSQLWGCSFGLLQGLPLPFCRKHLPKRDERLTLKDEQGVESETLYLALKNGLSAGWRGFAIQHNLVDGDCLVFELINRTTFKVYIIRQSSYYER
;
A
#
# COMPACT_ATOMS: atom_id res chain seq x y z
N MET A 1 11.02 18.94 -5.15
CA MET A 1 10.91 17.58 -5.71
C MET A 1 11.48 16.63 -4.66
N CYS A 2 10.64 16.10 -3.76
CA CYS A 2 11.13 15.26 -2.66
C CYS A 2 10.94 13.79 -3.05
N SER A 3 11.93 13.26 -3.74
CA SER A 3 12.11 11.82 -3.97
C SER A 3 12.56 11.20 -2.66
N GLN A 4 11.64 10.59 -1.90
CA GLN A 4 12.02 9.72 -0.78
C GLN A 4 12.03 8.28 -1.26
N LEU A 5 13.25 7.77 -1.43
CA LEU A 5 13.58 6.36 -1.66
C LEU A 5 13.18 5.55 -0.43
N TRP A 6 12.30 4.57 -0.58
CA TRP A 6 11.96 3.60 0.48
C TRP A 6 12.31 2.19 0.00
N GLY A 7 13.33 1.60 0.62
CA GLY A 7 13.64 0.18 0.50
C GLY A 7 12.71 -0.67 1.37
N CYS A 8 12.34 -1.85 0.90
CA CYS A 8 11.48 -2.80 1.59
C CYS A 8 12.22 -3.46 2.77
N SER A 9 12.30 -2.76 3.90
CA SER A 9 12.62 -3.45 5.15
C SER A 9 11.39 -4.25 5.62
N PHE A 10 11.57 -5.57 5.63
CA PHE A 10 10.67 -6.59 6.17
C PHE A 10 9.86 -6.11 7.39
N GLY A 11 8.53 -6.13 7.26
CA GLY A 11 7.60 -6.11 8.39
C GLY A 11 7.13 -4.71 8.80
N LEU A 12 5.90 -4.40 8.42
CA LEU A 12 5.13 -3.17 8.66
C LEU A 12 5.49 -2.03 7.71
N LEU A 13 4.53 -1.65 6.87
CA LEU A 13 4.50 -0.30 6.30
C LEU A 13 4.49 0.66 7.50
N GLN A 14 5.59 1.37 7.74
CA GLN A 14 5.65 2.47 8.71
C GLN A 14 4.73 3.59 8.21
N GLY A 15 3.43 3.44 8.49
CA GLY A 15 2.40 4.47 8.37
C GLY A 15 2.14 5.01 6.97
N LEU A 16 0.95 4.76 6.43
CA LEU A 16 0.36 5.69 5.45
C LEU A 16 0.40 7.13 6.03
N PRO A 17 0.58 8.18 5.21
CA PRO A 17 0.74 9.54 5.70
C PRO A 17 -0.36 9.94 6.69
N LEU A 18 0.01 10.25 7.94
CA LEU A 18 -0.93 10.50 9.03
C LEU A 18 -2.03 11.53 8.71
N PRO A 19 -1.74 12.68 8.05
CA PRO A 19 -2.78 13.64 7.67
C PRO A 19 -3.81 13.04 6.70
N PHE A 20 -3.36 12.20 5.76
CA PHE A 20 -4.23 11.50 4.83
C PHE A 20 -5.12 10.50 5.57
N CYS A 21 -4.52 9.66 6.43
CA CYS A 21 -5.23 8.67 7.23
C CYS A 21 -6.33 9.30 8.10
N ARG A 22 -6.01 10.37 8.82
CA ARG A 22 -6.97 11.06 9.69
C ARG A 22 -8.17 11.65 8.94
N LYS A 23 -7.94 12.09 7.71
CA LYS A 23 -8.96 12.76 6.89
C LYS A 23 -9.84 11.77 6.12
N HIS A 24 -9.24 10.67 5.64
CA HIS A 24 -9.86 9.82 4.63
C HIS A 24 -10.09 8.38 5.08
N LEU A 25 -9.35 7.88 6.07
CA LEU A 25 -9.42 6.48 6.48
C LEU A 25 -10.28 6.27 7.75
N PRO A 26 -10.72 5.02 7.98
CA PRO A 26 -11.40 4.65 9.21
C PRO A 26 -10.67 5.06 10.48
N LYS A 27 -11.42 5.46 11.51
CA LYS A 27 -10.87 5.81 12.83
C LYS A 27 -10.61 4.61 13.73
N ARG A 28 -10.98 3.41 13.28
CA ARG A 28 -10.82 2.13 13.96
C ARG A 28 -10.24 1.12 12.99
N ASP A 29 -9.74 0.02 13.53
CA ASP A 29 -9.24 -1.07 12.71
C ASP A 29 -10.36 -1.61 11.83
N GLU A 30 -10.11 -1.66 10.52
CA GLU A 30 -11.12 -2.00 9.52
C GLU A 30 -10.45 -2.74 8.36
N ARG A 31 -11.18 -3.70 7.76
CA ARG A 31 -10.69 -4.40 6.57
C ARG A 31 -10.80 -3.46 5.38
N LEU A 32 -9.70 -3.31 4.65
CA LEU A 32 -9.62 -2.58 3.39
C LEU A 32 -9.43 -3.55 2.24
N THR A 33 -9.96 -3.20 1.09
CA THR A 33 -9.75 -3.89 -0.17
C THR A 33 -8.67 -3.18 -0.98
N LEU A 34 -7.66 -3.92 -1.41
CA LEU A 34 -6.64 -3.49 -2.36
C LEU A 34 -7.00 -4.09 -3.72
N LYS A 35 -7.21 -3.23 -4.72
CA LYS A 35 -7.54 -3.63 -6.09
C LYS A 35 -6.36 -3.30 -7.00
N ASP A 36 -5.83 -4.29 -7.70
CA ASP A 36 -4.73 -4.06 -8.64
C ASP A 36 -5.22 -3.42 -9.96
N GLU A 37 -4.29 -3.26 -10.91
CA GLU A 37 -4.57 -2.70 -12.23
C GLU A 37 -5.46 -3.60 -13.10
N GLN A 38 -5.44 -4.92 -12.85
CA GLN A 38 -6.27 -5.92 -13.52
C GLN A 38 -7.65 -6.08 -12.86
N GLY A 39 -7.88 -5.40 -11.73
CA GLY A 39 -9.10 -5.47 -10.96
C GLY A 39 -9.18 -6.63 -9.98
N VAL A 40 -8.09 -7.36 -9.76
CA VAL A 40 -8.01 -8.42 -8.74
C VAL A 40 -8.02 -7.78 -7.35
N GLU A 41 -8.86 -8.32 -6.47
CA GLU A 41 -9.09 -7.78 -5.15
C GLU A 41 -8.37 -8.62 -4.08
N SER A 42 -7.71 -7.95 -3.16
CA SER A 42 -7.03 -8.53 -2.00
C SER A 42 -7.47 -7.81 -0.74
N GLU A 43 -7.66 -8.54 0.35
CA GLU A 43 -8.04 -7.93 1.63
C GLU A 43 -6.82 -7.66 2.52
N THR A 44 -6.85 -6.54 3.23
CA THR A 44 -5.88 -6.24 4.29
C THR A 44 -6.54 -5.59 5.51
N LEU A 45 -5.95 -5.76 6.69
CA LEU A 45 -6.39 -5.07 7.89
C LEU A 45 -5.63 -3.76 8.05
N TYR A 46 -6.35 -2.64 8.02
CA TYR A 46 -5.82 -1.34 8.42
C TYR A 46 -5.88 -1.21 9.93
N LEU A 47 -4.75 -0.85 10.54
CA LEU A 47 -4.62 -0.59 11.97
C LEU A 47 -4.60 0.92 12.21
N ALA A 48 -5.71 1.48 12.70
CA ALA A 48 -5.87 2.93 12.82
C ALA A 48 -4.85 3.56 13.76
N LEU A 49 -4.49 2.87 14.85
CA LEU A 49 -3.48 3.34 15.79
C LEU A 49 -2.06 3.34 15.22
N LYS A 50 -1.79 2.45 14.27
CA LYS A 50 -0.48 2.33 13.61
C LYS A 50 -0.42 3.04 12.26
N ASN A 51 -1.56 3.56 11.78
CA ASN A 51 -1.75 4.13 10.44
C ASN A 51 -1.25 3.20 9.32
N GLY A 52 -1.28 1.88 9.53
CA GLY A 52 -0.57 0.92 8.69
C GLY A 52 -1.44 -0.25 8.27
N LEU A 53 -1.03 -0.91 7.19
CA LEU A 53 -1.61 -2.16 6.72
C LEU A 53 -0.90 -3.33 7.41
N SER A 54 -1.67 -4.34 7.83
CA SER A 54 -1.18 -5.44 8.66
C SER A 54 -1.52 -6.81 8.05
N ALA A 55 -2.46 -7.56 8.63
CA ALA A 55 -2.92 -8.83 8.10
C ALA A 55 -3.30 -8.69 6.62
N GLY A 56 -2.96 -9.67 5.78
CA GLY A 56 -3.21 -9.64 4.34
C GLY A 56 -2.20 -8.83 3.51
N TRP A 57 -1.52 -7.82 4.08
CA TRP A 57 -0.51 -7.02 3.35
C TRP A 57 0.64 -7.88 2.82
N ARG A 58 1.17 -8.77 3.66
CA ARG A 58 2.23 -9.70 3.25
C ARG A 58 1.77 -10.63 2.12
N GLY A 59 0.50 -11.06 2.15
CA GLY A 59 -0.10 -11.90 1.11
C GLY A 59 -0.14 -11.16 -0.23
N PHE A 60 -0.61 -9.91 -0.22
CA PHE A 60 -0.59 -9.03 -1.39
C PHE A 60 0.84 -8.85 -1.94
N ALA A 61 1.82 -8.58 -1.07
CA ALA A 61 3.20 -8.41 -1.50
C ALA A 61 3.79 -9.66 -2.18
N ILE A 62 3.48 -10.84 -1.65
CA ILE A 62 3.91 -12.12 -2.26
C ILE A 62 3.19 -12.37 -3.58
N GLN A 63 1.86 -12.18 -3.62
CA GLN A 63 1.05 -12.39 -4.82
C GLN A 63 1.53 -11.53 -6.00
N HIS A 64 1.94 -10.30 -5.73
CA HIS A 64 2.43 -9.37 -6.74
C HIS A 64 3.94 -9.43 -6.94
N ASN A 65 4.67 -10.34 -6.28
CA ASN A 65 6.13 -10.44 -6.34
C ASN A 65 6.79 -9.07 -6.12
N LEU A 66 6.38 -8.35 -5.08
CA LEU A 66 6.98 -7.06 -4.73
C LEU A 66 8.40 -7.29 -4.23
N VAL A 67 9.32 -6.49 -4.73
CA VAL A 67 10.72 -6.48 -4.31
C VAL A 67 11.13 -5.11 -3.78
N ASP A 68 12.21 -5.06 -3.00
CA ASP A 68 12.85 -3.81 -2.60
C ASP A 68 13.08 -2.91 -3.82
N GLY A 69 12.60 -1.67 -3.76
CA GLY A 69 12.70 -0.71 -4.84
C GLY A 69 11.43 -0.57 -5.69
N ASP A 70 10.49 -1.52 -5.60
CA ASP A 70 9.15 -1.32 -6.16
C ASP A 70 8.43 -0.22 -5.38
N CYS A 71 7.78 0.68 -6.11
CA CYS A 71 6.97 1.77 -5.55
C CYS A 71 5.48 1.47 -5.74
N LEU A 72 4.67 1.76 -4.72
CA LEU A 72 3.22 1.59 -4.78
C LEU A 72 2.51 2.92 -4.65
N VAL A 73 1.51 3.14 -5.52
CA VAL A 73 0.61 4.28 -5.45
C VAL A 73 -0.77 3.78 -5.03
N PHE A 74 -1.26 4.33 -3.91
CA PHE A 74 -2.58 4.00 -3.37
C PHE A 74 -3.58 5.11 -3.72
N GLU A 75 -4.53 4.80 -4.58
CA GLU A 75 -5.65 5.68 -4.93
C GLU A 75 -6.89 5.24 -4.16
N LEU A 76 -7.40 6.08 -3.27
CA LEU A 76 -8.62 5.78 -2.50
C LEU A 76 -9.84 5.99 -3.40
N ILE A 77 -10.45 4.90 -3.86
CA ILE A 77 -11.63 4.95 -4.74
C ILE A 77 -12.95 4.91 -3.96
N ASN A 78 -12.95 4.26 -2.78
CA ASN A 78 -14.06 4.22 -1.83
C ASN A 78 -13.51 4.29 -0.40
N ARG A 79 -14.38 4.53 0.60
CA ARG A 79 -13.99 4.64 2.02
C ARG A 79 -13.06 3.51 2.51
N THR A 80 -13.24 2.30 1.99
CA THR A 80 -12.47 1.10 2.39
C THR A 80 -11.82 0.39 1.21
N THR A 81 -11.68 1.05 0.05
CA THR A 81 -11.09 0.43 -1.15
C THR A 81 -10.03 1.32 -1.75
N PHE A 82 -8.84 0.76 -1.91
CA PHE A 82 -7.75 1.36 -2.66
C PHE A 82 -7.59 0.67 -4.00
N LYS A 83 -7.42 1.44 -5.06
CA LYS A 83 -6.76 0.96 -6.27
C LYS A 83 -5.25 1.14 -6.11
N VAL A 84 -4.47 0.11 -6.43
CA VAL A 84 -3.03 0.05 -6.20
C VAL A 84 -2.32 -0.08 -7.53
N TYR A 85 -1.43 0.88 -7.81
CA TYR A 85 -0.55 0.84 -8.98
C TYR A 85 0.86 0.47 -8.53
N ILE A 86 1.52 -0.42 -9.27
CA ILE A 86 2.85 -0.92 -8.91
C ILE A 86 3.86 -0.42 -9.95
N ILE A 87 4.72 0.49 -9.53
CA ILE A 87 5.83 1.00 -10.33
C ILE A 87 7.05 0.15 -10.03
N ARG A 88 7.46 -0.67 -11.00
CA ARG A 88 8.55 -1.64 -10.82
C ARG A 88 9.91 -0.98 -10.83
N GLN A 89 10.81 -1.43 -9.95
CA GLN A 89 12.19 -0.95 -9.91
C GLN A 89 12.91 -1.14 -11.26
N SER A 90 12.66 -2.24 -11.97
CA SER A 90 13.30 -2.53 -13.26
C SER A 90 13.10 -1.43 -14.30
N SER A 91 11.96 -0.73 -14.25
CA SER A 91 11.64 0.36 -15.17
C SER A 91 12.60 1.56 -15.10
N TYR A 92 13.38 1.69 -14.02
CA TYR A 92 14.36 2.77 -13.87
C TYR A 92 15.64 2.55 -14.70
N TYR A 93 15.99 1.31 -14.99
CA TYR A 93 17.24 0.97 -15.68
C TYR A 93 17.08 0.85 -17.21
N GLU A 94 15.84 0.83 -17.71
CA GLU A 94 15.51 0.74 -19.14
C GLU A 94 15.32 2.13 -19.80
N ARG A 95 15.88 3.19 -19.19
CA ARG A 95 15.95 4.54 -19.78
C ARG A 95 17.37 4.96 -20.10
#